data_AF-A0A942QJE4-F1
#
_entry.id   AF-A0A942QJE4-F1
#
_cell.length_a   1.000
_cell.length_b   1.000
_cell.length_c   1.000
_cell.angle_alpha   90.00
_cell.angle_beta   90.00
_cell.angle_gamma   90.00
#
_symmetry.space_group_name_H-M   'P 1'
#
loop_
_entity.id
_entity.type
_entity.pdbx_description
1 polymer ?
#
loop_
_entity_poly.entity_id
_entity_poly.type
_entity_poly.pdbx_seq_one_letter_code
_entity_poly.pdbx_strand_id
1 'polypeptide(L)'
;MHLARRWIFFKGYVLITVQGSGGERFINLSLAKGVRLWDIFRLQNDTVILKVLPRDFFKLRDIARKTRCRVRIKKKYGLPFILQQLRGRRMLVAGGVFFVAALIYLSSFIWFVEVVPREPLQYVNPINIQEKAKEKGLYVGSAKKRLDISLVEKHLEKSIPELAWVGIQIEGTRAKIEVAEKVLLPPQYQRQDPANIVAAKDGVIKEMLVMIGEPLVKAGDTVMKGQVLISGINLQDKNQYRRARGIVRARVWYETEEMVFLQERQEIPTGRKAMAVSLLVGNREIVLKRAGRQFVNAMPKANVKTLPGWRNPPGPVELLTITYHEVEIKEKTFAVAEALSTAEARALAQIKSQMPAGTDVVAQSVEILSQDQEKVVVRVTVETVEDIGEVQPFTR
;
A
#
# COMPACT_ATOMS: atom_id res chain seq x y z
N MET A 1 11.57 -32.92 35.34
CA MET A 1 12.67 -32.32 36.14
C MET A 1 12.49 -30.81 36.46
N HIS A 2 11.70 -30.03 35.70
CA HIS A 2 11.52 -28.57 35.92
C HIS A 2 10.52 -28.17 37.03
N LEU A 3 9.50 -29.00 37.33
CA LEU A 3 8.48 -28.68 38.34
C LEU A 3 9.02 -28.70 39.79
N ALA A 4 9.87 -29.68 40.12
CA ALA A 4 10.50 -29.76 41.45
C ALA A 4 11.38 -28.53 41.74
N ARG A 5 12.09 -28.05 40.72
CA ARG A 5 12.99 -26.87 40.83
C ARG A 5 12.21 -25.58 41.07
N ARG A 6 11.05 -25.41 40.43
CA ARG A 6 10.12 -24.29 40.69
C ARG A 6 9.56 -24.34 42.11
N TRP A 7 9.17 -25.53 42.59
CA TRP A 7 8.61 -25.69 43.94
C TRP A 7 9.62 -25.39 45.06
N ILE A 8 10.88 -25.74 44.83
CA ILE A 8 12.01 -25.42 45.72
C ILE A 8 12.29 -23.91 45.77
N PHE A 9 12.07 -23.17 44.66
CA PHE A 9 12.21 -21.71 44.66
C PHE A 9 11.14 -21.01 45.49
N PHE A 10 9.88 -21.47 45.43
CA PHE A 10 8.77 -20.92 46.23
C PHE A 10 8.95 -21.16 47.74
N LYS A 11 9.42 -22.35 48.16
CA LYS A 11 9.69 -22.65 49.58
C LYS A 11 11.03 -22.08 50.07
N GLY A 12 11.93 -21.77 49.14
CA GLY A 12 13.30 -21.37 49.41
C GLY A 12 14.17 -22.49 49.97
N TYR A 13 15.48 -22.29 49.92
CA TYR A 13 16.45 -23.19 50.52
C TYR A 13 17.69 -22.44 51.01
N VAL A 14 18.35 -23.05 51.98
CA VAL A 14 19.59 -22.56 52.56
C VAL A 14 20.70 -23.50 52.15
N LEU A 15 21.75 -22.94 51.56
CA LEU A 15 22.98 -23.67 51.28
C LEU A 15 23.85 -23.61 52.53
N ILE A 16 24.14 -24.76 53.11
CA ILE A 16 24.93 -24.86 54.33
C ILE A 16 26.22 -25.63 54.09
N THR A 17 27.23 -25.28 54.87
CA THR A 17 28.51 -25.97 54.94
C THR A 17 28.63 -26.61 56.31
N VAL A 18 28.91 -27.91 56.34
CA VAL A 18 29.10 -28.71 57.55
C VAL A 18 30.58 -29.10 57.61
N GLN A 19 31.29 -28.74 58.66
CA GLN A 19 32.72 -29.03 58.83
C GLN A 19 32.93 -29.92 60.06
N GLY A 20 33.67 -31.02 59.90
CA GLY A 20 34.08 -31.91 60.98
C GLY A 20 34.04 -33.38 60.57
N SER A 21 34.82 -34.20 61.27
CA SER A 21 35.02 -35.63 60.98
C SER A 21 33.76 -36.50 61.05
N GLY A 22 32.67 -35.99 61.66
CA GLY A 22 31.37 -36.67 61.77
C GLY A 22 30.37 -36.41 60.64
N GLY A 23 30.80 -35.97 59.46
CA GLY A 23 29.92 -35.52 58.37
C GLY A 23 28.87 -36.56 57.91
N GLU A 24 29.23 -37.84 57.83
CA GLU A 24 28.30 -38.92 57.44
C GLU A 24 27.25 -39.19 58.52
N ARG A 25 27.69 -39.22 59.78
CA ARG A 25 26.80 -39.36 60.95
C ARG A 25 25.82 -38.20 61.06
N PHE A 26 26.25 -36.99 60.68
CA PHE A 26 25.40 -35.80 60.63
C PHE A 26 24.30 -35.93 59.57
N ILE A 27 24.62 -36.41 58.37
CA ILE A 27 23.65 -36.63 57.30
C ILE A 27 22.62 -37.67 57.74
N ASN A 28 23.06 -38.81 58.27
CA ASN A 28 22.18 -39.91 58.68
C ASN A 28 21.22 -39.49 59.81
N LEU A 29 21.72 -38.80 60.83
CA LEU A 29 20.87 -38.29 61.92
C LEU A 29 19.91 -37.18 61.45
N SER A 30 20.30 -36.39 60.46
CA SER A 30 19.43 -35.35 59.86
C SER A 30 18.27 -35.98 59.11
N LEU A 31 18.54 -37.01 58.30
CA LEU A 31 17.50 -37.76 57.59
C LEU A 31 16.57 -38.48 58.57
N ALA A 32 17.10 -39.09 59.64
CA ALA A 32 16.31 -39.76 60.68
C ALA A 32 15.38 -38.80 61.46
N LYS A 33 15.78 -37.52 61.63
CA LYS A 33 14.93 -36.47 62.21
C LYS A 33 13.95 -35.82 61.21
N GLY A 34 13.82 -36.40 60.01
CA GLY A 34 12.92 -35.91 58.96
C GLY A 34 13.39 -34.62 58.29
N VAL A 35 14.68 -34.24 58.43
CA VAL A 35 15.25 -33.09 57.72
C VAL A 35 15.58 -33.51 56.30
N ARG A 36 14.92 -32.88 55.32
CA ARG A 36 15.21 -33.11 53.90
C ARG A 36 16.51 -32.41 53.51
N LEU A 37 17.50 -33.21 53.12
CA LEU A 37 18.78 -32.75 52.56
C LEU A 37 18.84 -33.10 51.07
N TRP A 38 19.36 -32.21 50.24
CA TRP A 38 19.59 -32.49 48.82
C TRP A 38 20.83 -31.77 48.30
N ASP A 39 21.30 -32.19 47.11
CA ASP A 39 22.53 -31.69 46.48
C ASP A 39 23.72 -31.67 47.45
N ILE A 40 24.08 -32.86 47.95
CA ILE A 40 25.17 -33.08 48.90
C ILE A 40 26.49 -33.20 48.13
N PHE A 41 27.43 -32.31 48.39
CA PHE A 41 28.77 -32.30 47.80
C PHE A 41 29.83 -32.36 48.89
N ARG A 42 30.75 -33.33 48.78
CA ARG A 42 31.92 -33.41 49.66
C ARG A 42 33.05 -32.54 49.08
N LEU A 43 33.68 -31.75 49.93
CA LEU A 43 34.88 -30.96 49.65
C LEU A 43 36.06 -31.55 50.44
N GLN A 44 37.28 -31.16 50.06
CA GLN A 44 38.49 -31.46 50.83
C GLN A 44 38.41 -30.85 52.24
N ASN A 45 39.08 -31.46 53.22
CA ASN A 45 39.13 -31.06 54.64
C ASN A 45 37.82 -31.25 55.42
N ASP A 46 37.25 -32.48 55.41
CA ASP A 46 36.07 -32.87 56.21
C ASP A 46 34.89 -31.90 56.10
N THR A 47 34.69 -31.33 54.91
CA THR A 47 33.70 -30.30 54.66
C THR A 47 32.64 -30.80 53.68
N VAL A 48 31.37 -30.71 54.05
CA VAL A 48 30.23 -31.10 53.22
C VAL A 48 29.35 -29.89 52.96
N ILE A 49 29.02 -29.62 51.71
CA ILE A 49 28.00 -28.65 51.32
C ILE A 49 26.71 -29.39 51.04
N LEU A 50 25.59 -28.90 51.58
CA LEU A 50 24.28 -29.48 51.33
C LEU A 50 23.19 -28.42 51.40
N LYS A 51 22.05 -28.68 50.77
CA LYS A 51 20.88 -27.79 50.76
C LYS A 51 19.81 -28.29 51.72
N VAL A 52 19.18 -27.36 52.43
CA VAL A 52 18.16 -27.64 53.45
C VAL A 52 17.02 -26.64 53.33
N LEU A 53 15.80 -27.05 53.67
CA LEU A 53 14.69 -26.11 53.78
C LEU A 53 14.92 -25.13 54.94
N PRO A 54 14.53 -23.85 54.81
CA PRO A 54 14.73 -22.84 55.85
C PRO A 54 14.09 -23.22 57.19
N ARG A 55 12.91 -23.86 57.14
CA ARG A 55 12.15 -24.32 58.33
C ARG A 55 12.86 -25.43 59.12
N ASP A 56 13.67 -26.25 58.45
CA ASP A 56 14.33 -27.40 59.06
C ASP A 56 15.78 -27.10 59.47
N PHE A 57 16.31 -25.93 59.10
CA PHE A 57 17.66 -25.50 59.44
C PHE A 57 17.91 -25.46 60.96
N PHE A 58 16.97 -24.96 61.75
CA PHE A 58 17.14 -24.87 63.21
C PHE A 58 17.21 -26.25 63.89
N LYS A 59 16.59 -27.28 63.31
CA LYS A 59 16.64 -28.67 63.81
C LYS A 59 18.04 -29.27 63.70
N LEU A 60 18.88 -28.75 62.79
CA LEU A 60 20.25 -29.20 62.60
C LEU A 60 21.18 -28.79 63.74
N ARG A 61 20.81 -27.81 64.57
CA ARG A 61 21.64 -27.35 65.70
C ARG A 61 21.91 -28.47 66.70
N ASP A 62 20.89 -29.25 67.04
CA ASP A 62 21.03 -30.36 67.98
C ASP A 62 21.84 -31.51 67.40
N ILE A 63 21.72 -31.72 66.09
CA ILE A 63 22.43 -32.77 65.37
C ILE A 63 23.92 -32.41 65.28
N ALA A 64 24.22 -31.16 64.92
CA ALA A 64 25.57 -30.62 64.86
C ALA A 64 26.32 -30.79 66.20
N ARG A 65 25.64 -30.55 67.33
CA ARG A 65 26.20 -30.77 68.68
C ARG A 65 26.51 -32.23 68.95
N LYS A 66 25.59 -33.15 68.62
CA LYS A 66 25.78 -34.59 68.82
C LYS A 66 26.89 -35.19 67.96
N THR A 67 27.12 -34.64 66.77
CA THR A 67 28.14 -35.14 65.84
C THR A 67 29.46 -34.36 65.87
N ARG A 68 29.58 -33.37 66.77
CA ARG A 68 30.74 -32.45 66.85
C ARG A 68 31.06 -31.77 65.50
N CYS A 69 30.02 -31.47 64.71
CA CYS A 69 30.16 -30.79 63.42
C CYS A 69 29.82 -29.30 63.56
N ARG A 70 30.51 -28.44 62.80
CA ARG A 70 30.22 -27.01 62.71
C ARG A 70 29.40 -26.71 61.46
N VAL A 71 28.19 -26.19 61.63
CA VAL A 71 27.30 -25.82 60.51
C VAL A 71 27.37 -24.31 60.29
N ARG A 72 27.61 -23.88 59.05
CA ARG A 72 27.60 -22.47 58.61
C ARG A 72 26.68 -22.28 57.41
N ILE A 73 25.94 -21.16 57.38
CA ILE A 73 25.14 -20.79 56.20
C ILE A 73 26.07 -20.13 55.18
N LYS A 74 26.11 -20.66 53.95
CA LYS A 74 26.87 -20.08 52.84
C LYS A 74 26.06 -19.05 52.08
N LYS A 75 24.84 -19.41 51.65
CA LYS A 75 23.92 -18.53 50.89
C LYS A 75 22.46 -18.91 51.13
N LYS A 76 21.54 -17.95 50.98
CA LYS A 76 20.08 -18.11 51.08
C LYS A 76 19.44 -17.87 49.72
N TYR A 77 18.56 -18.75 49.26
CA TYR A 77 17.94 -18.68 47.93
C TYR A 77 16.43 -18.91 47.98
N GLY A 78 15.70 -18.18 47.13
CA GLY A 78 14.26 -18.38 46.89
C GLY A 78 13.38 -17.20 47.30
N LEU A 79 12.10 -17.32 46.95
CA LEU A 79 11.06 -16.31 47.14
C LEU A 79 10.96 -15.78 48.58
N PRO A 80 10.99 -16.59 49.67
CA PRO A 80 10.85 -16.06 51.03
C PRO A 80 11.99 -15.12 51.44
N PHE A 81 13.20 -15.33 50.91
CA PHE A 81 14.34 -14.45 51.20
C PHE A 81 14.30 -13.16 50.39
N ILE A 82 13.79 -13.21 49.15
CA ILE A 82 13.53 -12.02 48.32
C ILE A 82 12.40 -11.19 48.97
N LEU A 83 11.30 -11.84 49.39
CA LEU A 83 10.21 -11.18 50.10
C LEU A 83 10.68 -10.55 51.43
N GLN A 84 11.60 -11.20 52.15
CA GLN A 84 12.19 -10.62 53.36
C GLN A 84 13.01 -9.37 53.08
N GLN A 85 13.77 -9.33 51.98
CA GLN A 85 14.50 -8.13 51.54
C GLN A 85 13.55 -7.02 51.06
N LEU A 86 12.40 -7.39 50.48
CA LEU A 86 11.36 -6.47 50.04
C LEU A 86 10.47 -5.94 51.17
N ARG A 87 10.44 -6.58 52.36
CA ARG A 87 9.66 -6.11 53.52
C ARG A 87 10.03 -4.71 54.00
N GLY A 88 11.29 -4.31 53.84
CA GLY A 88 11.76 -2.95 54.13
C GLY A 88 11.45 -1.93 53.03
N ARG A 89 10.99 -2.38 51.86
CA ARG A 89 10.74 -1.57 50.66
C ARG A 89 9.29 -1.68 50.22
N ARG A 90 8.36 -1.43 51.14
CA ARG A 90 6.90 -1.54 50.93
C ARG A 90 6.42 -0.76 49.70
N MET A 91 6.98 0.44 49.46
CA MET A 91 6.68 1.25 48.28
C MET A 91 7.06 0.59 46.95
N LEU A 92 8.17 -0.17 46.89
CA LEU A 92 8.56 -0.88 45.66
C LEU A 92 7.60 -2.03 45.35
N VAL A 93 7.16 -2.76 46.38
CA VAL A 93 6.19 -3.85 46.20
C VAL A 93 4.84 -3.27 45.78
N ALA A 94 4.37 -2.22 46.45
CA ALA A 94 3.13 -1.53 46.10
C ALA A 94 3.18 -0.97 44.67
N GLY A 95 4.30 -0.31 44.30
CA GLY A 95 4.52 0.19 42.94
C GLY A 95 4.55 -0.92 41.89
N GLY A 96 5.16 -2.07 42.20
CA GLY A 96 5.16 -3.23 41.31
C GLY A 96 3.76 -3.82 41.10
N VAL A 97 2.97 -3.97 42.18
CA VAL A 97 1.58 -4.43 42.08
C VAL A 97 0.73 -3.43 41.30
N PHE A 98 0.88 -2.13 41.59
CA PHE A 98 0.20 -1.06 40.88
C PHE A 98 0.56 -1.05 39.39
N PHE A 99 1.84 -1.23 39.04
CA PHE A 99 2.31 -1.28 37.66
C PHE A 99 1.68 -2.44 36.90
N VAL A 100 1.62 -3.64 37.49
CA VAL A 100 0.95 -4.79 36.88
C VAL A 100 -0.55 -4.55 36.75
N ALA A 101 -1.20 -3.99 37.77
CA ALA A 101 -2.62 -3.63 37.71
C ALA A 101 -2.90 -2.58 36.62
N ALA A 102 -2.03 -1.58 36.48
CA ALA A 102 -2.09 -0.57 35.44
C ALA A 102 -1.93 -1.20 34.06
N LEU A 103 -0.97 -2.11 33.85
CA LEU A 103 -0.82 -2.82 32.58
C LEU A 103 -2.08 -3.61 32.21
N ILE A 104 -2.68 -4.33 33.16
CA ILE A 104 -3.93 -5.06 32.93
C ILE A 104 -5.05 -4.09 32.57
N TYR A 105 -5.17 -2.97 33.29
CA TYR A 105 -6.16 -1.93 33.01
C TYR A 105 -5.97 -1.33 31.62
N LEU A 106 -4.76 -0.86 31.28
CA LEU A 106 -4.41 -0.30 29.97
C LEU A 106 -4.60 -1.30 28.82
N SER A 107 -4.34 -2.59 29.07
CA SER A 107 -4.57 -3.66 28.08
C SER A 107 -6.04 -3.90 27.77
N SER A 108 -6.97 -3.42 28.61
CA SER A 108 -8.42 -3.57 28.38
C SER A 108 -9.01 -2.56 27.39
N PHE A 109 -8.20 -1.62 26.91
CA PHE A 109 -8.60 -0.58 25.95
C PHE A 109 -8.06 -0.83 24.55
N ILE A 110 -8.74 -0.24 23.56
CA ILE A 110 -8.31 -0.19 22.17
C ILE A 110 -7.44 1.04 21.98
N TRP A 111 -6.21 0.86 21.53
CA TRP A 111 -5.23 1.94 21.30
C TRP A 111 -5.05 2.27 19.81
N PHE A 112 -5.39 1.33 18.94
CA PHE A 112 -5.26 1.47 17.49
C PHE A 112 -6.53 0.97 16.82
N VAL A 113 -7.08 1.77 15.91
CA VAL A 113 -8.18 1.38 15.02
C VAL A 113 -7.65 1.51 13.61
N GLU A 114 -7.66 0.41 12.88
CA GLU A 114 -7.09 0.36 11.54
C GLU A 114 -8.07 -0.24 10.56
N VAL A 115 -8.20 0.41 9.40
CA VAL A 115 -9.05 -0.06 8.31
C VAL A 115 -8.14 -0.77 7.33
N VAL A 116 -8.41 -2.05 7.11
CA VAL A 116 -7.64 -2.92 6.22
C VAL A 116 -8.54 -3.35 5.08
N PRO A 117 -8.40 -2.75 3.89
CA PRO A 117 -9.22 -3.12 2.77
C PRO A 117 -8.70 -4.43 2.14
N ARG A 118 -9.62 -5.31 1.70
CA ARG A 118 -9.26 -6.55 1.01
C ARG A 118 -8.78 -6.30 -0.43
N GLU A 119 -9.31 -5.25 -1.04
CA GLU A 119 -9.00 -4.77 -2.39
C GLU A 119 -8.79 -3.25 -2.33
N PRO A 120 -8.08 -2.63 -3.27
CA PRO A 120 -7.93 -1.17 -3.30
C PRO A 120 -9.29 -0.46 -3.29
N LEU A 121 -9.51 0.39 -2.30
CA LEU A 121 -10.75 1.16 -2.17
C LEU A 121 -10.88 2.17 -3.30
N GLN A 122 -12.03 2.18 -3.97
CA GLN A 122 -12.32 3.09 -5.08
C GLN A 122 -13.34 4.16 -4.69
N TYR A 123 -14.29 3.83 -3.82
CA TYR A 123 -15.43 4.68 -3.51
C TYR A 123 -15.49 5.13 -2.05
N VAL A 124 -14.95 4.32 -1.12
CA VAL A 124 -15.07 4.55 0.32
C VAL A 124 -13.75 5.05 0.90
N ASN A 125 -13.82 6.13 1.69
CA ASN A 125 -12.66 6.66 2.41
C ASN A 125 -12.48 5.94 3.77
N PRO A 126 -11.29 5.42 4.11
CA PRO A 126 -10.97 4.85 5.42
C PRO A 126 -11.34 5.73 6.62
N ILE A 127 -11.20 7.05 6.50
CA ILE A 127 -11.52 8.01 7.57
C ILE A 127 -13.03 7.96 7.88
N ASN A 128 -13.87 7.93 6.84
CA ASN A 128 -15.33 7.82 7.00
C ASN A 128 -15.72 6.51 7.70
N ILE A 129 -15.05 5.40 7.37
CA ILE A 129 -15.27 4.11 8.05
C ILE A 129 -14.96 4.23 9.56
N GLN A 130 -13.86 4.89 9.92
CA GLN A 130 -13.51 5.12 11.33
C GLN A 130 -14.49 6.03 12.04
N GLU A 131 -14.97 7.09 11.39
CA GLU A 131 -15.99 7.99 11.93
C GLU A 131 -17.30 7.26 12.20
N LYS A 132 -17.76 6.43 11.26
CA LYS A 132 -18.96 5.62 11.43
C LYS A 132 -18.81 4.53 12.50
N ALA A 133 -17.62 3.94 12.62
CA ALA A 133 -17.33 2.99 13.69
C ALA A 133 -17.39 3.65 15.08
N LYS A 134 -16.92 4.91 15.18
CA LYS A 134 -16.94 5.71 16.41
C LYS A 134 -18.36 5.98 16.89
N GLU A 135 -19.34 6.18 15.99
CA GLU A 135 -20.76 6.38 16.35
C GLU A 135 -21.33 5.20 17.17
N LYS A 136 -20.76 3.99 17.02
CA LYS A 136 -21.14 2.79 17.79
C LYS A 136 -20.10 2.36 18.83
N GLY A 137 -19.18 3.25 19.18
CA GLY A 137 -18.28 3.05 20.30
C GLY A 137 -16.94 2.38 19.96
N LEU A 138 -16.65 2.11 18.69
CA LEU A 138 -15.33 1.67 18.24
C LEU A 138 -14.45 2.87 17.89
N TYR A 139 -13.58 3.27 18.82
CA TYR A 139 -12.62 4.36 18.62
C TYR A 139 -11.39 4.18 19.53
N VAL A 140 -10.36 4.98 19.31
CA VAL A 140 -9.15 4.97 20.17
C VAL A 140 -9.50 5.38 21.60
N GLY A 141 -9.18 4.54 22.57
CA GLY A 141 -9.55 4.67 23.98
C GLY A 141 -10.86 3.98 24.37
N SER A 142 -11.52 3.28 23.44
CA SER A 142 -12.72 2.50 23.77
C SER A 142 -12.39 1.27 24.62
N ALA A 143 -13.25 0.97 25.59
CA ALA A 143 -13.09 -0.19 26.48
C ALA A 143 -13.63 -1.46 25.82
N LYS A 144 -12.79 -2.48 25.66
CA LYS A 144 -13.15 -3.73 24.95
C LYS A 144 -14.39 -4.42 25.53
N LYS A 145 -14.56 -4.37 26.86
CA LYS A 145 -15.70 -5.01 27.54
C LYS A 145 -17.05 -4.41 27.21
N ARG A 146 -17.10 -3.14 26.79
CA ARG A 146 -18.35 -2.43 26.46
C ARG A 146 -18.64 -2.41 24.96
N LEU A 147 -17.71 -2.92 24.15
CA LEU A 147 -17.81 -2.88 22.71
C LEU A 147 -18.57 -4.09 22.21
N ASP A 148 -19.70 -3.84 21.54
CA ASP A 148 -20.43 -4.88 20.80
C ASP A 148 -19.98 -4.83 19.33
N ILE A 149 -19.12 -5.78 18.97
CA ILE A 149 -18.50 -5.86 17.64
C ILE A 149 -19.57 -6.02 16.56
N SER A 150 -20.54 -6.90 16.78
CA SER A 150 -21.60 -7.19 15.81
C SER A 150 -22.53 -6.00 15.59
N LEU A 151 -22.76 -5.16 16.60
CA LEU A 151 -23.50 -3.91 16.43
C LEU A 151 -22.73 -2.89 15.59
N VAL A 152 -21.41 -2.80 15.76
CA VAL A 152 -20.57 -1.91 14.95
C VAL A 152 -20.53 -2.37 13.50
N GLU A 153 -20.32 -3.67 13.26
CA GLU A 153 -20.33 -4.27 11.91
C GLU A 153 -21.64 -3.96 11.17
N LYS A 154 -22.78 -4.28 11.79
CA LYS A 154 -24.11 -4.00 11.21
C LYS A 154 -24.35 -2.52 10.93
N HIS A 155 -23.84 -1.64 11.80
CA HIS A 155 -23.96 -0.19 11.59
C HIS A 155 -23.12 0.28 10.42
N LEU A 156 -21.90 -0.25 10.26
CA LEU A 156 -21.04 0.08 9.13
C LEU A 156 -21.66 -0.39 7.80
N GLU A 157 -22.15 -1.62 7.74
CA GLU A 157 -22.84 -2.15 6.55
C GLU A 157 -24.10 -1.33 6.18
N LYS A 158 -24.82 -0.82 7.19
CA LYS A 158 -26.02 0.00 6.96
C LYS A 158 -25.70 1.45 6.60
N SER A 159 -24.67 2.04 7.20
CA SER A 159 -24.35 3.46 7.05
C SER A 159 -23.47 3.76 5.83
N ILE A 160 -22.81 2.75 5.27
CA ILE A 160 -21.98 2.86 4.07
C ILE A 160 -22.48 1.83 3.04
N PRO A 161 -23.48 2.18 2.21
CA PRO A 161 -24.11 1.26 1.26
C PRO A 161 -23.15 0.66 0.23
N GLU A 162 -22.01 1.31 -0.01
CA GLU A 162 -20.96 0.89 -0.91
C GLU A 162 -20.16 -0.31 -0.38
N LEU A 163 -20.23 -0.61 0.92
CA LEU A 163 -19.56 -1.79 1.49
C LEU A 163 -20.37 -3.06 1.18
N ALA A 164 -19.68 -4.08 0.67
CA ALA A 164 -20.23 -5.41 0.44
C ALA A 164 -20.22 -6.23 1.72
N TRP A 165 -19.17 -6.05 2.53
CA TRP A 165 -18.94 -6.79 3.75
C TRP A 165 -18.00 -6.03 4.69
N VAL A 166 -18.25 -6.18 5.99
CA VAL A 166 -17.39 -5.64 7.04
C VAL A 166 -17.13 -6.73 8.09
N GLY A 167 -15.88 -6.86 8.51
CA GLY A 167 -15.50 -7.71 9.64
C GLY A 167 -14.56 -6.99 10.59
N ILE A 168 -14.79 -7.14 11.88
CA ILE A 168 -13.99 -6.47 12.91
C ILE A 168 -13.34 -7.51 13.82
N GLN A 169 -12.01 -7.45 13.92
CA GLN A 169 -11.23 -8.34 14.78
C GLN A 169 -10.41 -7.53 15.78
N ILE A 170 -10.39 -7.97 17.04
CA ILE A 170 -9.59 -7.37 18.11
C ILE A 170 -8.36 -8.25 18.36
N GLU A 171 -7.18 -7.71 18.06
CA GLU A 171 -5.88 -8.36 18.28
C GLU A 171 -5.09 -7.59 19.33
N GLY A 172 -5.04 -8.13 20.55
CA GLY A 172 -4.42 -7.40 21.66
C GLY A 172 -5.11 -6.04 21.82
N THR A 173 -4.37 -4.94 21.79
CA THR A 173 -4.89 -3.56 21.91
C THR A 173 -5.28 -2.91 20.57
N ARG A 174 -5.22 -3.62 19.45
CA ARG A 174 -5.58 -3.12 18.12
C ARG A 174 -6.92 -3.69 17.67
N ALA A 175 -7.75 -2.83 17.08
CA ALA A 175 -8.96 -3.23 16.37
C ALA A 175 -8.72 -3.09 14.87
N LYS A 176 -8.88 -4.19 14.15
CA LYS A 176 -8.73 -4.28 12.70
C LYS A 176 -10.12 -4.35 12.08
N ILE A 177 -10.46 -3.37 11.25
CA ILE A 177 -11.71 -3.31 10.48
C ILE A 177 -11.37 -3.75 9.07
N GLU A 178 -11.71 -4.98 8.72
CA GLU A 178 -11.61 -5.49 7.36
C GLU A 178 -12.84 -5.10 6.56
N VAL A 179 -12.62 -4.57 5.36
CA VAL A 179 -13.70 -4.12 4.48
C VAL A 179 -13.52 -4.62 3.06
N ALA A 180 -14.64 -4.92 2.42
CA ALA A 180 -14.72 -5.17 0.97
C ALA A 180 -15.80 -4.26 0.38
N GLU A 181 -15.48 -3.57 -0.71
CA GLU A 181 -16.44 -2.74 -1.44
C GLU A 181 -17.32 -3.60 -2.34
N LYS A 182 -18.53 -3.12 -2.62
CA LYS A 182 -19.37 -3.68 -3.67
C LYS A 182 -18.74 -3.33 -5.01
N VAL A 183 -18.73 -4.29 -5.92
CA VAL A 183 -18.49 -4.03 -7.34
C VAL A 183 -19.70 -3.26 -7.86
N LEU A 184 -19.64 -1.93 -7.76
CA LEU A 184 -20.65 -1.05 -8.33
C LEU A 184 -20.47 -1.02 -9.84
N LEU A 185 -21.50 -1.43 -10.58
CA LEU A 185 -21.50 -1.25 -12.03
C LEU A 185 -21.34 0.25 -12.34
N PRO A 186 -20.56 0.62 -13.37
CA PRO A 186 -20.38 2.03 -13.75
C PRO A 186 -21.72 2.76 -13.86
N PRO A 187 -21.82 4.06 -13.53
CA PRO A 187 -23.09 4.79 -13.45
C PRO A 187 -23.99 4.64 -14.69
N GLN A 188 -23.36 4.50 -15.87
CA GLN A 188 -24.04 4.24 -17.14
C GLN A 188 -24.87 2.95 -17.13
N TYR A 189 -24.52 1.92 -16.34
CA TYR A 189 -25.31 0.70 -16.20
C TYR A 189 -26.39 0.78 -15.12
N GLN A 190 -26.30 1.76 -14.21
CA GLN A 190 -27.28 1.98 -13.13
C GLN A 190 -28.49 2.79 -13.62
N ARG A 191 -28.33 3.69 -14.60
CA ARG A 191 -29.46 4.42 -15.18
C ARG A 191 -30.42 3.46 -15.89
N GLN A 192 -31.70 3.56 -15.54
CA GLN A 192 -32.79 2.83 -16.21
C GLN A 192 -33.54 3.68 -17.24
N ASP A 193 -33.11 4.93 -17.43
CA ASP A 193 -33.71 5.82 -18.43
C ASP A 193 -33.71 5.14 -19.80
N PRO A 194 -34.84 5.22 -20.55
CA PRO A 194 -34.90 4.66 -21.89
C PRO A 194 -33.79 5.24 -22.78
N ALA A 195 -33.20 4.39 -23.61
CA ALA A 195 -32.04 4.73 -24.42
C ALA A 195 -31.92 3.79 -25.62
N ASN A 196 -31.30 4.29 -26.69
CA ASN A 196 -30.85 3.50 -27.83
C ASN A 196 -29.41 3.03 -27.63
N ILE A 197 -28.98 2.05 -28.42
CA ILE A 197 -27.56 1.79 -28.68
C ILE A 197 -27.25 2.33 -30.08
N VAL A 198 -26.27 3.22 -30.17
CA VAL A 198 -25.77 3.82 -31.41
C VAL A 198 -24.34 3.39 -31.70
N ALA A 199 -23.92 3.51 -32.95
CA ALA A 199 -22.55 3.24 -33.36
C ALA A 199 -21.60 4.33 -32.86
N ALA A 200 -20.56 3.94 -32.11
CA ALA A 200 -19.49 4.84 -31.70
C ALA A 200 -18.55 5.22 -32.87
N LYS A 201 -18.47 4.34 -33.89
CA LYS A 201 -17.57 4.43 -35.05
C LYS A 201 -18.23 3.88 -36.31
N ASP A 202 -17.70 4.29 -37.45
CA ASP A 202 -18.03 3.67 -38.73
C ASP A 202 -17.49 2.23 -38.76
N GLY A 203 -18.21 1.31 -39.39
CA GLY A 203 -17.75 -0.08 -39.48
C GLY A 203 -18.73 -1.02 -40.17
N VAL A 204 -18.31 -2.27 -40.33
CA VAL A 204 -19.17 -3.35 -40.87
C VAL A 204 -19.49 -4.33 -39.76
N ILE A 205 -20.77 -4.55 -39.48
CA ILE A 205 -21.21 -5.40 -38.37
C ILE A 205 -20.76 -6.84 -38.62
N LYS A 206 -20.03 -7.41 -37.66
CA LYS A 206 -19.61 -8.82 -37.69
C LYS A 206 -20.61 -9.69 -36.96
N GLU A 207 -20.97 -9.30 -35.74
CA GLU A 207 -21.91 -10.03 -34.89
C GLU A 207 -22.61 -9.07 -33.91
N MET A 208 -23.82 -9.43 -33.50
CA MET A 208 -24.55 -8.67 -32.49
C MET A 208 -25.30 -9.60 -31.54
N LEU A 209 -25.29 -9.25 -30.26
CA LEU A 209 -26.06 -9.91 -29.21
C LEU A 209 -27.02 -8.89 -28.60
N VAL A 210 -28.32 -9.06 -28.84
CA VAL A 210 -29.35 -8.16 -28.30
C VAL A 210 -29.99 -8.79 -27.07
N MET A 211 -29.90 -8.11 -25.94
CA MET A 211 -30.55 -8.51 -24.69
C MET A 211 -31.88 -7.79 -24.48
N ILE A 212 -31.93 -6.49 -24.76
CA ILE A 212 -33.12 -5.64 -24.63
C ILE A 212 -33.14 -4.64 -25.79
N GLY A 213 -34.31 -4.45 -26.41
CA GLY A 213 -34.51 -3.53 -27.54
C GLY A 213 -34.71 -4.27 -28.86
N GLU A 214 -34.90 -3.50 -29.93
CA GLU A 214 -35.16 -4.02 -31.27
C GLU A 214 -33.96 -3.71 -32.20
N PRO A 215 -33.32 -4.71 -32.81
CA PRO A 215 -32.20 -4.48 -33.73
C PRO A 215 -32.66 -3.80 -35.01
N LEU A 216 -32.00 -2.71 -35.41
CA LEU A 216 -32.26 -2.00 -36.68
C LEU A 216 -31.28 -2.36 -37.79
N VAL A 217 -30.27 -3.17 -37.47
CA VAL A 217 -29.15 -3.56 -38.32
C VAL A 217 -28.87 -5.05 -38.12
N LYS A 218 -28.13 -5.67 -39.02
CA LYS A 218 -27.73 -7.08 -38.96
C LYS A 218 -26.26 -7.28 -39.34
N ALA A 219 -25.73 -8.46 -39.05
CA ALA A 219 -24.39 -8.83 -39.50
C ALA A 219 -24.25 -8.68 -41.03
N GLY A 220 -23.15 -8.05 -41.45
CA GLY A 220 -22.87 -7.68 -42.83
C GLY A 220 -23.24 -6.24 -43.21
N ASP A 221 -24.05 -5.54 -42.40
CA ASP A 221 -24.42 -4.15 -42.70
C ASP A 221 -23.27 -3.19 -42.39
N THR A 222 -23.11 -2.18 -43.25
CA THR A 222 -22.23 -1.03 -43.00
C THR A 222 -22.98 0.01 -42.18
N VAL A 223 -22.38 0.48 -41.10
CA VAL A 223 -22.96 1.49 -40.21
C VAL A 223 -22.04 2.70 -40.07
N MET A 224 -22.65 3.86 -39.86
CA MET A 224 -21.95 5.12 -39.61
C MET A 224 -22.02 5.50 -38.14
N LYS A 225 -21.01 6.23 -37.66
CA LYS A 225 -20.97 6.82 -36.32
C LYS A 225 -22.23 7.62 -36.05
N GLY A 226 -22.89 7.32 -34.93
CA GLY A 226 -24.15 7.91 -34.49
C GLY A 226 -25.40 7.20 -35.00
N GLN A 227 -25.28 6.23 -35.91
CA GLN A 227 -26.43 5.45 -36.39
C GLN A 227 -27.00 4.57 -35.28
N VAL A 228 -28.33 4.50 -35.16
CA VAL A 228 -29.01 3.63 -34.19
C VAL A 228 -28.88 2.16 -34.63
N LEU A 229 -28.27 1.36 -33.77
CA LEU A 229 -28.04 -0.08 -33.96
C LEU A 229 -29.15 -0.90 -33.29
N ILE A 230 -29.51 -0.55 -32.05
CA ILE A 230 -30.58 -1.18 -31.28
C ILE A 230 -31.49 -0.09 -30.75
N SER A 231 -32.75 -0.13 -31.16
CA SER A 231 -33.79 0.79 -30.71
C SER A 231 -34.28 0.43 -29.31
N GLY A 232 -34.38 1.44 -28.45
CA GLY A 232 -35.07 1.37 -27.16
C GLY A 232 -36.59 1.53 -27.28
N ILE A 233 -37.11 1.88 -28.45
CA ILE A 233 -38.54 1.99 -28.75
C ILE A 233 -38.95 0.79 -29.61
N ASN A 234 -40.06 0.14 -29.25
CA ASN A 234 -40.66 -0.89 -30.09
C ASN A 234 -41.25 -0.25 -31.36
N LEU A 235 -40.87 -0.72 -32.55
CA LEU A 235 -41.30 -0.15 -33.82
C LEU A 235 -42.81 -0.34 -34.08
N GLN A 236 -43.41 -1.39 -33.53
CA GLN A 236 -44.84 -1.69 -33.66
C GLN A 236 -45.70 -0.94 -32.63
N ASP A 237 -45.17 -0.71 -31.42
CA ASP A 237 -45.83 0.02 -30.34
C ASP A 237 -44.91 1.13 -29.79
N LYS A 238 -45.02 2.31 -30.39
CA LYS A 238 -44.18 3.48 -30.10
C LYS A 238 -44.33 4.03 -28.66
N ASN A 239 -45.27 3.52 -27.87
CA ASN A 239 -45.43 3.92 -26.47
C ASN A 239 -44.57 3.10 -25.49
N GLN A 240 -43.90 2.04 -25.96
CA GLN A 240 -43.03 1.23 -25.11
C GLN A 240 -41.58 1.65 -25.20
N TYR A 241 -41.17 2.48 -24.23
CA TYR A 241 -39.79 2.92 -24.06
C TYR A 241 -39.04 1.98 -23.12
N ARG A 242 -37.89 1.49 -23.57
CA ARG A 242 -36.97 0.64 -22.81
C ARG A 242 -35.55 1.13 -22.99
N ARG A 243 -34.67 0.75 -22.07
CA ARG A 243 -33.23 0.97 -22.21
C ARG A 243 -32.63 -0.18 -23.02
N ALA A 244 -32.26 0.07 -24.27
CA ALA A 244 -31.61 -0.92 -25.12
C ALA A 244 -30.33 -1.46 -24.46
N ARG A 245 -30.12 -2.77 -24.57
CA ARG A 245 -28.95 -3.50 -24.07
C ARG A 245 -28.53 -4.54 -25.08
N GLY A 246 -27.26 -4.53 -25.43
CA GLY A 246 -26.68 -5.48 -26.36
C GLY A 246 -25.21 -5.17 -26.60
N ILE A 247 -24.54 -6.09 -27.26
CA ILE A 247 -23.14 -5.98 -27.71
C ILE A 247 -23.18 -5.98 -29.23
N VAL A 248 -22.54 -5.01 -29.89
CA VAL A 248 -22.50 -4.94 -31.36
C VAL A 248 -21.05 -4.87 -31.80
N ARG A 249 -20.50 -6.01 -32.25
CA ARG A 249 -19.11 -6.09 -32.71
C ARG A 249 -19.03 -5.83 -34.20
N ALA A 250 -18.18 -4.91 -34.60
CA ALA A 250 -17.97 -4.53 -35.99
C ALA A 250 -16.49 -4.58 -36.37
N ARG A 251 -16.24 -4.78 -37.66
CA ARG A 251 -14.94 -4.54 -38.29
C ARG A 251 -14.76 -3.03 -38.44
N VAL A 252 -13.69 -2.51 -37.85
CA VAL A 252 -13.33 -1.08 -37.86
C VAL A 252 -11.91 -0.94 -38.38
N TRP A 253 -11.67 0.08 -39.19
CA TRP A 253 -10.36 0.39 -39.76
C TRP A 253 -9.78 1.65 -39.13
N TYR A 254 -8.54 1.55 -38.68
CA TYR A 254 -7.73 2.69 -38.27
C TYR A 254 -6.69 2.94 -39.33
N GLU A 255 -6.58 4.18 -39.78
CA GLU A 255 -5.66 4.58 -40.83
C GLU A 255 -4.83 5.76 -40.37
N THR A 256 -3.53 5.71 -40.62
CA THR A 256 -2.61 6.82 -40.36
C THR A 256 -1.57 6.89 -41.46
N GLU A 257 -1.32 8.10 -41.93
CA GLU A 257 -0.25 8.40 -42.86
C GLU A 257 0.92 9.02 -42.08
N GLU A 258 2.12 8.48 -42.28
CA GLU A 258 3.34 8.98 -41.66
C GLU A 258 4.37 9.32 -42.72
N MET A 259 5.07 10.43 -42.48
CA MET A 259 6.14 10.91 -43.35
C MET A 259 7.46 10.98 -42.60
N VAL A 260 8.51 10.46 -43.24
CA VAL A 260 9.88 10.50 -42.72
C VAL A 260 10.82 11.03 -43.80
N PHE A 261 11.53 12.10 -43.49
CA PHE A 261 12.59 12.64 -44.35
C PHE A 261 13.81 11.72 -44.34
N LEU A 262 14.42 11.51 -45.51
CA LEU A 262 15.66 10.75 -45.67
C LEU A 262 16.87 11.51 -45.12
N GLN A 263 16.75 12.82 -44.92
CA GLN A 263 17.75 13.67 -44.28
C GLN A 263 17.12 14.43 -43.13
N GLU A 264 17.66 14.24 -41.93
CA GLU A 264 17.22 14.96 -40.74
C GLU A 264 18.39 15.78 -40.17
N ARG A 265 18.13 17.05 -39.88
CA ARG A 265 19.08 17.91 -39.17
C ARG A 265 18.99 17.60 -37.69
N GLN A 266 20.05 17.01 -37.13
CA GLN A 266 20.17 16.78 -35.70
C GLN A 266 21.04 17.85 -35.05
N GLU A 267 20.49 18.48 -34.02
CA GLU A 267 21.23 19.42 -33.17
C GLU A 267 21.96 18.65 -32.07
N ILE A 268 23.28 18.54 -32.19
CA ILE A 268 24.12 17.86 -31.20
C ILE A 268 24.72 18.92 -30.25
N PRO A 269 24.44 18.88 -28.95
CA PRO A 269 25.02 19.83 -28.01
C PRO A 269 26.55 19.70 -27.95
N THR A 270 27.30 20.78 -28.21
CA THR A 270 28.77 20.77 -28.13
C THR A 270 29.27 20.84 -26.68
N GLY A 271 28.36 21.13 -25.74
CA GLY A 271 28.65 21.35 -24.33
C GLY A 271 29.03 22.79 -23.98
N ARG A 272 29.33 23.65 -24.96
CA ARG A 272 29.62 25.07 -24.70
C ARG A 272 28.35 25.85 -24.42
N LYS A 273 28.45 26.85 -23.54
CA LYS A 273 27.31 27.68 -23.12
C LYS A 273 27.71 29.15 -23.01
N ALA A 274 26.78 30.04 -23.32
CA ALA A 274 26.92 31.47 -23.11
C ALA A 274 25.66 31.96 -22.37
N MET A 275 25.82 32.88 -21.44
CA MET A 275 24.73 33.33 -20.58
C MET A 275 24.54 34.83 -20.68
N ALA A 276 23.30 35.25 -20.95
CA ALA A 276 22.85 36.62 -20.83
C ALA A 276 21.92 36.74 -19.62
N VAL A 277 22.02 37.87 -18.92
CA VAL A 277 21.19 38.17 -17.75
C VAL A 277 20.62 39.57 -17.95
N SER A 278 19.30 39.66 -17.89
CA SER A 278 18.55 40.91 -17.96
C SER A 278 17.63 41.04 -16.74
N LEU A 279 17.45 42.27 -16.28
CA LEU A 279 16.45 42.62 -15.28
C LEU A 279 15.28 43.29 -15.99
N LEU A 280 14.09 42.69 -15.93
CA LEU A 280 12.86 43.26 -16.44
C LEU A 280 12.19 44.05 -15.32
N VAL A 281 11.96 45.35 -15.53
CA VAL A 281 11.26 46.24 -14.59
C VAL A 281 10.04 46.83 -15.30
N GLY A 282 8.87 46.22 -15.11
CA GLY A 282 7.67 46.55 -15.89
C GLY A 282 7.92 46.33 -17.39
N ASN A 283 7.80 47.38 -18.20
CA ASN A 283 8.04 47.34 -19.65
C ASN A 283 9.49 47.68 -20.05
N ARG A 284 10.41 47.84 -19.10
CA ARG A 284 11.81 48.19 -19.38
C ARG A 284 12.72 46.99 -19.15
N GLU A 285 13.55 46.65 -20.14
CA GLU A 285 14.62 45.66 -20.00
C GLU A 285 15.96 46.35 -19.71
N ILE A 286 16.61 45.96 -18.60
CA ILE A 286 17.95 46.41 -18.23
C ILE A 286 18.91 45.23 -18.38
N VAL A 287 19.78 45.28 -19.39
CA VAL A 287 20.76 44.22 -19.64
C VAL A 287 21.89 44.30 -18.59
N LEU A 288 21.96 43.32 -17.69
CA LEU A 288 22.99 43.23 -16.65
C LEU A 288 24.27 42.56 -17.16
N LYS A 289 24.12 41.54 -18.02
CA LYS A 289 25.22 40.81 -18.63
C LYS A 289 24.84 40.38 -20.03
N ARG A 290 25.62 40.79 -21.04
CA ARG A 290 25.48 40.26 -22.40
C ARG A 290 26.13 38.89 -22.52
N ALA A 291 25.58 38.03 -23.37
CA ALA A 291 26.23 36.78 -23.72
C ALA A 291 27.58 37.09 -24.39
N GLY A 292 28.68 36.71 -23.74
CA GLY A 292 30.03 37.05 -24.22
C GLY A 292 30.47 36.33 -25.49
N ARG A 293 29.77 35.26 -25.89
CA ARG A 293 30.07 34.49 -27.09
C ARG A 293 28.78 34.29 -27.88
N GLN A 294 28.80 34.69 -29.16
CA GLN A 294 27.77 34.35 -30.12
C GLN A 294 28.14 32.99 -30.73
N PHE A 295 27.20 32.05 -30.69
CA PHE A 295 27.34 30.76 -31.35
C PHE A 295 26.67 30.83 -32.72
N VAL A 296 27.21 30.11 -33.69
CA VAL A 296 26.63 30.03 -35.04
C VAL A 296 25.23 29.41 -34.96
N ASN A 297 25.11 28.29 -34.23
CA ASN A 297 23.83 27.69 -33.87
C ASN A 297 23.76 27.54 -32.35
N ALA A 298 22.66 27.98 -31.74
CA ALA A 298 22.43 27.79 -30.32
C ALA A 298 20.96 27.61 -29.98
N MET A 299 20.71 26.72 -29.01
CA MET A 299 19.39 26.52 -28.43
C MET A 299 19.26 27.40 -27.16
N PRO A 300 18.38 28.43 -27.16
CA PRO A 300 18.19 29.28 -26.00
C PRO A 300 17.31 28.59 -24.95
N LYS A 301 17.74 28.62 -23.70
CA LYS A 301 16.91 28.20 -22.55
C LYS A 301 16.71 29.38 -21.60
N ALA A 302 15.48 29.87 -21.54
CA ALA A 302 15.09 30.95 -20.64
C ALA A 302 14.76 30.42 -19.24
N ASN A 303 15.21 31.13 -18.22
CA ASN A 303 14.82 30.93 -16.83
C ASN A 303 14.44 32.29 -16.23
N VAL A 304 13.20 32.40 -15.78
CA VAL A 304 12.65 33.62 -15.19
C VAL A 304 12.51 33.39 -13.69
N LYS A 305 13.17 34.25 -12.89
CA LYS A 305 13.02 34.26 -11.44
C LYS A 305 12.30 35.53 -11.00
N THR A 306 11.23 35.36 -10.24
CA THR A 306 10.47 36.43 -9.61
C THR A 306 10.75 36.49 -8.11
N LEU A 307 10.46 37.63 -7.48
CA LEU A 307 10.62 37.78 -6.04
C LEU A 307 9.58 36.95 -5.27
N PRO A 308 9.92 36.37 -4.11
CA PRO A 308 8.98 35.58 -3.30
C PRO A 308 7.76 36.41 -2.86
N GLY A 309 6.55 35.93 -3.19
CA GLY A 309 5.29 36.67 -2.95
C GLY A 309 4.86 36.89 -1.49
N TRP A 310 5.61 36.40 -0.50
CA TRP A 310 5.29 36.57 0.92
C TRP A 310 5.74 37.91 1.52
N ARG A 311 6.52 38.72 0.78
CA ARG A 311 7.09 39.99 1.28
C ARG A 311 6.63 41.24 0.53
N ASN A 312 5.83 41.10 -0.53
CA ASN A 312 5.07 42.14 -1.25
C ASN A 312 4.22 41.49 -2.37
N PRO A 313 3.17 42.15 -2.92
CA PRO A 313 2.54 41.72 -4.19
C PRO A 313 3.63 41.54 -5.26
N PRO A 314 3.43 40.68 -6.29
CA PRO A 314 4.47 40.36 -7.28
C PRO A 314 5.07 41.66 -7.81
N GLY A 315 6.30 41.97 -7.37
CA GLY A 315 6.94 43.22 -7.71
C GLY A 315 7.14 43.28 -9.22
N PRO A 316 7.24 44.47 -9.83
CA PRO A 316 7.39 44.61 -11.28
C PRO A 316 8.76 44.14 -11.79
N VAL A 317 9.53 43.42 -10.98
CA VAL A 317 10.94 43.09 -11.20
C VAL A 317 11.11 41.59 -11.39
N GLU A 318 11.57 41.20 -12.57
CA GLU A 318 11.88 39.81 -12.92
C GLU A 318 13.34 39.69 -13.37
N LEU A 319 14.03 38.65 -12.92
CA LEU A 319 15.37 38.34 -13.37
C LEU A 319 15.29 37.29 -14.48
N LEU A 320 15.53 37.71 -15.72
CA LEU A 320 15.58 36.84 -16.89
C LEU A 320 17.02 36.38 -17.13
N THR A 321 17.25 35.08 -17.03
CA THR A 321 18.52 34.45 -17.40
C THR A 321 18.31 33.60 -18.65
N ILE A 322 18.94 33.98 -19.77
CA ILE A 322 18.95 33.19 -21.00
C ILE A 322 20.29 32.47 -21.10
N THR A 323 20.25 31.15 -21.09
CA THR A 323 21.43 30.31 -21.36
C THR A 323 21.37 29.79 -22.79
N TYR A 324 22.31 30.21 -23.62
CA TYR A 324 22.50 29.73 -24.98
C TYR A 324 23.40 28.49 -24.93
N HIS A 325 22.90 27.35 -25.38
CA HIS A 325 23.69 26.14 -25.56
C HIS A 325 24.16 26.06 -27.02
N GLU A 326 25.46 26.00 -27.26
CA GLU A 326 26.00 25.79 -28.62
C GLU A 326 25.62 24.39 -29.10
N VAL A 327 25.06 24.33 -30.30
CA VAL A 327 24.72 23.08 -30.98
C VAL A 327 25.49 23.01 -32.30
N GLU A 328 25.93 21.81 -32.63
CA GLU A 328 26.46 21.49 -33.96
C GLU A 328 25.33 20.82 -34.75
N ILE A 329 25.02 21.35 -35.93
CA ILE A 329 24.04 20.73 -36.82
C ILE A 329 24.77 19.64 -37.60
N LYS A 330 24.38 18.38 -37.40
CA LYS A 330 24.81 17.27 -38.25
C LYS A 330 23.63 16.76 -39.06
N GLU A 331 23.85 16.59 -40.35
CA GLU A 331 22.88 15.96 -41.24
C GLU A 331 23.00 14.44 -41.07
N LYS A 332 21.92 13.82 -40.57
CA LYS A 332 21.81 12.37 -40.50
C LYS A 332 21.03 11.90 -41.73
N THR A 333 21.68 11.11 -42.56
CA THR A 333 21.05 10.48 -43.72
C THR A 333 20.55 9.09 -43.35
N PHE A 334 19.27 8.84 -43.54
CA PHE A 334 18.65 7.54 -43.34
C PHE A 334 18.71 6.73 -44.64
N ALA A 335 18.94 5.42 -44.52
CA ALA A 335 18.66 4.52 -45.62
C ALA A 335 17.14 4.44 -45.85
N VAL A 336 16.70 4.27 -47.09
CA VAL A 336 15.26 4.22 -47.43
C VAL A 336 14.53 3.14 -46.62
N ALA A 337 15.14 1.96 -46.45
CA ALA A 337 14.58 0.88 -45.64
C ALA A 337 14.42 1.28 -44.15
N GLU A 338 15.38 2.04 -43.60
CA GLU A 338 15.32 2.52 -42.22
C GLU A 338 14.21 3.57 -42.06
N ALA A 339 14.09 4.50 -43.01
CA ALA A 339 13.02 5.50 -43.03
C ALA A 339 11.63 4.87 -43.15
N LEU A 340 11.46 3.86 -44.01
CA LEU A 340 10.21 3.09 -44.12
C LEU A 340 9.84 2.41 -42.81
N SER A 341 10.78 1.68 -42.19
CA SER A 341 10.53 1.01 -40.91
C SER A 341 10.20 1.99 -39.78
N THR A 342 10.83 3.17 -39.80
CA THR A 342 10.57 4.24 -38.83
C THR A 342 9.19 4.85 -39.03
N ALA A 343 8.79 5.09 -40.28
CA ALA A 343 7.49 5.62 -40.63
C ALA A 343 6.38 4.63 -40.23
N GLU A 344 6.56 3.34 -40.53
CA GLU A 344 5.64 2.28 -40.12
C GLU A 344 5.51 2.19 -38.59
N ALA A 345 6.63 2.20 -37.86
CA ALA A 345 6.62 2.13 -36.41
C ALA A 345 5.92 3.32 -35.75
N ARG A 346 6.09 4.53 -36.29
CA ARG A 346 5.39 5.75 -35.83
C ARG A 346 3.89 5.64 -36.10
N ALA A 347 3.51 5.22 -37.29
CA ALA A 347 2.10 5.07 -37.68
C ALA A 347 1.40 4.05 -36.79
N LEU A 348 2.03 2.89 -36.54
CA LEU A 348 1.51 1.87 -35.64
C LEU A 348 1.40 2.36 -34.19
N ALA A 349 2.37 3.14 -33.71
CA ALA A 349 2.30 3.73 -32.37
C ALA A 349 1.12 4.70 -32.24
N GLN A 350 0.88 5.51 -33.28
CA GLN A 350 -0.26 6.42 -33.33
C GLN A 350 -1.60 5.65 -33.36
N ILE A 351 -1.73 4.64 -34.23
CA ILE A 351 -2.94 3.80 -34.29
C ILE A 351 -3.19 3.12 -32.95
N LYS A 352 -2.16 2.55 -32.32
CA LYS A 352 -2.26 1.88 -31.02
C LYS A 352 -2.76 2.81 -29.91
N SER A 353 -2.47 4.11 -30.00
CA SER A 353 -2.98 5.11 -29.04
C SER A 353 -4.47 5.41 -29.20
N GLN A 354 -5.05 5.16 -30.39
CA GLN A 354 -6.46 5.38 -30.69
C GLN A 354 -7.33 4.14 -30.45
N MET A 355 -6.72 2.96 -30.42
CA MET A 355 -7.38 1.68 -30.19
C MET A 355 -7.72 1.45 -28.70
N PRO A 356 -8.88 0.87 -28.37
CA PRO A 356 -9.17 0.38 -27.02
C PRO A 356 -8.15 -0.68 -26.57
N ALA A 357 -7.82 -0.68 -25.28
CA ALA A 357 -6.89 -1.66 -24.72
C ALA A 357 -7.47 -3.08 -24.80
N GLY A 358 -6.72 -4.00 -25.40
CA GLY A 358 -7.11 -5.40 -25.54
C GLY A 358 -7.96 -5.74 -26.77
N THR A 359 -8.08 -4.81 -27.74
CA THR A 359 -8.75 -5.09 -29.01
C THR A 359 -7.96 -6.08 -29.88
N ASP A 360 -8.66 -7.06 -30.46
CA ASP A 360 -8.10 -8.02 -31.40
C ASP A 360 -7.84 -7.39 -32.77
N VAL A 361 -6.59 -7.44 -33.23
CA VAL A 361 -6.19 -7.06 -34.60
C VAL A 361 -6.47 -8.23 -35.54
N VAL A 362 -7.22 -7.97 -36.61
CA VAL A 362 -7.56 -8.97 -37.64
C VAL A 362 -6.54 -8.94 -38.77
N ALA A 363 -6.22 -7.74 -39.25
CA ALA A 363 -5.33 -7.54 -40.39
C ALA A 363 -4.59 -6.21 -40.27
N GLN A 364 -3.40 -6.15 -40.86
CA GLN A 364 -2.59 -4.95 -40.99
C GLN A 364 -2.08 -4.89 -42.42
N SER A 365 -2.17 -3.72 -43.04
CA SER A 365 -1.57 -3.45 -44.34
C SER A 365 -0.76 -2.16 -44.29
N VAL A 366 0.35 -2.15 -45.02
CA VAL A 366 1.21 -0.99 -45.19
C VAL A 366 1.29 -0.71 -46.68
N GLU A 367 0.90 0.50 -47.07
CA GLU A 367 0.97 0.99 -48.44
C GLU A 367 2.00 2.12 -48.50
N ILE A 368 2.95 2.04 -49.45
CA ILE A 368 3.92 3.11 -49.69
C ILE A 368 3.27 4.08 -50.67
N LEU A 369 2.89 5.27 -50.19
CA LEU A 369 2.24 6.29 -51.01
C LEU A 369 3.23 7.07 -51.88
N SER A 370 4.43 7.33 -51.35
CA SER A 370 5.49 8.06 -52.05
C SER A 370 6.86 7.66 -51.51
N GLN A 371 7.83 7.56 -52.42
CA GLN A 371 9.22 7.29 -52.11
C GLN A 371 10.11 8.08 -53.06
N ASP A 372 10.54 9.24 -52.59
CA ASP A 372 11.35 10.18 -53.38
C ASP A 372 12.75 10.32 -52.77
N GLN A 373 13.62 11.12 -53.39
CA GLN A 373 14.99 11.35 -52.89
C GLN A 373 15.03 12.14 -51.56
N GLU A 374 13.91 12.75 -51.15
CA GLU A 374 13.82 13.61 -49.97
C GLU A 374 13.11 12.92 -48.79
N LYS A 375 12.07 12.12 -49.07
CA LYS A 375 11.17 11.59 -48.03
C LYS A 375 10.48 10.31 -48.48
N VAL A 376 9.94 9.60 -47.49
CA VAL A 376 9.08 8.44 -47.67
C VAL A 376 7.77 8.68 -46.94
N VAL A 377 6.66 8.31 -47.58
CA VAL A 377 5.31 8.42 -47.02
C VAL A 377 4.67 7.04 -47.04
N VAL A 378 4.25 6.58 -45.87
CA VAL A 378 3.55 5.30 -45.71
C VAL A 378 2.16 5.54 -45.14
N ARG A 379 1.20 4.77 -45.63
CA ARG A 379 -0.14 4.65 -45.06
C ARG A 379 -0.22 3.28 -44.40
N VAL A 380 -0.53 3.27 -43.11
CA VAL A 380 -0.77 2.04 -42.37
C VAL A 380 -2.25 1.95 -42.06
N THR A 381 -2.86 0.82 -42.40
CA THR A 381 -4.25 0.51 -42.09
C THR A 381 -4.30 -0.72 -41.20
N VAL A 382 -4.99 -0.62 -40.07
CA VAL A 382 -5.21 -1.72 -39.12
C VAL A 382 -6.69 -2.01 -39.01
N GLU A 383 -7.06 -3.26 -39.30
CA GLU A 383 -8.41 -3.77 -39.15
C GLU A 383 -8.57 -4.46 -37.80
N THR A 384 -9.66 -4.15 -37.09
CA THR A 384 -9.95 -4.66 -35.75
C THR A 384 -11.39 -5.14 -35.64
N VAL A 385 -11.67 -6.02 -34.67
CA VAL A 385 -13.05 -6.35 -34.28
C VAL A 385 -13.29 -5.91 -32.84
N GLU A 386 -14.10 -4.88 -32.67
CA GLU A 386 -14.41 -4.28 -31.38
C GLU A 386 -15.92 -4.02 -31.22
N ASP A 387 -16.37 -3.89 -29.97
CA ASP A 387 -17.74 -3.45 -29.67
C ASP A 387 -17.86 -1.95 -29.97
N ILE A 388 -18.76 -1.62 -30.90
CA ILE A 388 -19.03 -0.24 -31.32
C ILE A 388 -20.34 0.29 -30.72
N GLY A 389 -21.01 -0.46 -29.83
CA GLY A 389 -22.25 -0.05 -29.20
C GLY A 389 -22.04 0.98 -28.10
N GLU A 390 -22.56 2.20 -28.29
CA GLU A 390 -22.61 3.25 -27.27
C GLU A 390 -24.06 3.56 -26.87
N VAL A 391 -24.32 3.72 -25.57
CA VAL A 391 -25.68 4.02 -25.10
C VAL A 391 -25.99 5.51 -25.28
N GLN A 392 -27.05 5.80 -26.04
CA GLN A 392 -27.57 7.14 -26.24
C GLN A 392 -28.95 7.27 -25.58
N PRO A 393 -29.08 7.99 -24.44
CA PRO A 393 -30.37 8.31 -23.83
C PRO A 393 -31.28 9.07 -24.79
N PHE A 394 -32.59 8.90 -24.69
CA PHE A 394 -33.51 9.77 -25.43
C PHE A 394 -33.38 11.19 -24.89
N THR A 395 -33.05 12.13 -25.77
CA THR A 395 -33.07 13.56 -25.45
C THR A 395 -34.52 13.96 -25.16
N ARG A 396 -34.74 14.64 -24.04
CA ARG A 396 -36.05 15.24 -23.71
C ARG A 396 -36.31 16.48 -24.54
#